data_AF-A0A8T7I9K5-F1
#
_entry.id   AF-A0A8T7I9K5-F1
#
_cell.length_a   1.000
_cell.length_b   1.000
_cell.length_c   1.000
_cell.angle_alpha   90.00
_cell.angle_beta   90.00
_cell.angle_gamma   90.00
#
_symmetry.space_group_name_H-M   'P 1'
#
loop_
_entity.id
_entity.type
_entity.pdbx_description
1 polymer ?
#
loop_
_entity_poly.entity_id
_entity_poly.type
_entity_poly.pdbx_seq_one_letter_code
_entity_poly.pdbx_strand_id
1 'polypeptide(L)'
;MRFYFSDAEGEQNYKTELAVTSLQAHDGRHVLAVSEGGDNVGAFGQIQQTWESLTFESANRLKGDSFRNNDEIYIRTNNGHVIKANEYDNTVDSRTHNRITWEKFTIEKLDYNSQGCLEHGSK
;
A
#
# COMPACT_ATOMS: atom_id res chain seq x y z
N MET A 1 -4.51 -7.97 9.40
CA MET A 1 -3.34 -8.07 8.51
C MET A 1 -2.42 -6.91 8.85
N ARG A 2 -1.15 -7.15 9.18
CA ARG A 2 -0.13 -6.11 9.43
C ARG A 2 0.96 -6.29 8.37
N PHE A 3 1.34 -5.21 7.70
CA PHE A 3 2.37 -5.22 6.66
C PHE A 3 3.72 -4.81 7.25
N TYR A 4 4.82 -5.35 6.74
CA TYR A 4 6.18 -5.07 7.20
C TYR A 4 7.06 -4.77 6.00
N PHE A 5 7.81 -3.67 6.02
CA PHE A 5 8.65 -3.28 4.89
C PHE A 5 10.14 -3.44 5.23
N SER A 6 10.97 -3.81 4.27
CA SER A 6 12.43 -3.93 4.40
C SER A 6 13.16 -3.07 3.38
N ASP A 7 14.39 -2.67 3.72
CA ASP A 7 15.23 -1.78 2.93
C ASP A 7 15.98 -2.48 1.80
N ALA A 8 16.34 -1.68 0.80
CA ALA A 8 17.43 -1.93 -0.13
C ALA A 8 18.00 -0.56 -0.49
N GLU A 9 19.32 -0.44 -0.41
CA GLU A 9 20.08 0.80 -0.38
C GLU A 9 19.72 1.81 -1.50
N GLY A 10 19.62 3.09 -1.10
CA GLY A 10 20.37 4.16 -1.75
C GLY A 10 19.82 4.77 -3.04
N GLU A 11 18.63 5.38 -3.03
CA GLU A 11 18.39 6.68 -3.69
C GLU A 11 17.04 7.27 -3.28
N GLN A 12 17.08 8.39 -2.54
CA GLN A 12 15.90 9.11 -2.06
C GLN A 12 15.35 10.01 -3.19
N ASN A 13 14.46 9.46 -4.00
CA ASN A 13 13.66 10.26 -4.94
C ASN A 13 12.41 10.77 -4.24
N TYR A 14 12.37 12.07 -3.90
CA TYR A 14 11.20 12.79 -3.37
C TYR A 14 10.10 12.97 -4.44
N LYS A 15 9.73 11.91 -5.15
CA LYS A 15 8.60 11.95 -6.08
C LYS A 15 7.30 11.83 -5.30
N THR A 16 6.49 12.84 -5.55
CA THR A 16 5.16 13.27 -5.09
C THR A 16 4.02 12.23 -5.12
N GLU A 17 4.32 10.98 -5.42
CA GLU A 17 3.51 9.79 -5.21
C GLU A 17 4.55 8.73 -4.86
N LEU A 18 4.48 8.12 -3.67
CA LEU A 18 5.25 6.92 -3.44
C LEU A 18 4.64 5.85 -4.36
N ALA A 19 5.27 5.67 -5.53
CA ALA A 19 5.06 4.52 -6.38
C ALA A 19 5.63 3.32 -5.63
N VAL A 20 4.91 2.86 -4.59
CA VAL A 20 5.26 1.66 -3.82
C VAL A 20 5.01 0.47 -4.72
N THR A 21 6.00 0.14 -5.53
CA THR A 21 5.88 -0.90 -6.55
C THR A 21 5.59 -2.29 -5.95
N SER A 22 5.72 -2.50 -4.64
CA SER A 22 5.14 -3.65 -3.94
C SER A 22 5.13 -3.46 -2.42
N LEU A 23 4.19 -4.11 -1.73
CA LEU A 23 4.28 -4.33 -0.28
C LEU A 23 4.85 -5.73 -0.05
N GLN A 24 5.79 -5.88 0.87
CA GLN A 24 6.31 -7.20 1.26
C GLN A 24 5.69 -7.62 2.60
N ALA A 25 5.47 -8.92 2.77
CA ALA A 25 5.16 -9.53 4.05
C ALA A 25 6.47 -9.91 4.75
N HIS A 26 6.41 -10.13 6.07
CA HIS A 26 7.58 -10.46 6.88
C HIS A 26 8.33 -11.74 6.42
N ASP A 27 7.69 -12.60 5.65
CA ASP A 27 8.25 -13.83 5.11
C ASP A 27 8.83 -13.66 3.70
N GLY A 28 8.94 -12.41 3.22
CA GLY A 28 9.53 -12.06 1.93
C GLY A 28 8.55 -12.13 0.76
N ARG A 29 7.30 -12.56 0.95
CA ARG A 29 6.30 -12.60 -0.12
C ARG A 29 5.71 -11.22 -0.37
N HIS A 30 5.43 -10.90 -1.62
CA HIS A 30 4.81 -9.65 -2.02
C HIS A 30 3.29 -9.75 -1.96
N VAL A 31 2.65 -8.68 -1.49
CA VAL A 31 1.21 -8.49 -1.47
C VAL A 31 0.75 -8.11 -2.87
N LEU A 32 -0.24 -8.83 -3.36
CA LEU A 32 -0.89 -8.55 -4.63
C LEU A 32 -2.38 -8.88 -4.53
N ALA A 33 -3.15 -8.25 -5.41
CA ALA A 33 -4.48 -8.71 -5.73
C ALA A 33 -4.40 -9.69 -6.89
N VAL A 34 -5.10 -10.83 -6.76
CA VAL A 34 -5.18 -11.83 -7.83
C VAL A 34 -6.07 -11.33 -8.97
N SER A 35 -6.10 -12.07 -10.09
CA SER A 35 -6.88 -11.71 -11.28
C SER A 35 -6.57 -10.30 -11.79
N GLU A 36 -5.28 -10.05 -12.09
CA GLU A 36 -4.75 -8.78 -12.61
C GLU A 36 -4.95 -7.57 -11.70
N GLY A 37 -5.27 -7.79 -10.42
CA GLY A 37 -5.48 -6.71 -9.45
C GLY A 37 -6.94 -6.50 -9.05
N GLY A 38 -7.88 -7.30 -9.56
CA GLY A 38 -9.32 -7.07 -9.40
C GLY A 38 -10.05 -8.01 -8.44
N ASP A 39 -9.35 -8.73 -7.57
CA ASP A 39 -9.93 -9.82 -6.77
C ASP A 39 -9.30 -9.88 -5.36
N ASN A 40 -9.31 -11.04 -4.70
CA ASN A 40 -8.75 -11.22 -3.36
C ASN A 40 -7.30 -10.72 -3.25
N VAL A 41 -6.99 -10.03 -2.14
CA VAL A 41 -5.66 -9.53 -1.83
C VAL A 41 -4.95 -10.50 -0.88
N GLY A 42 -3.70 -10.85 -1.19
CA GLY A 42 -2.88 -11.68 -0.31
C GLY A 42 -1.38 -11.63 -0.66
N ALA A 43 -0.56 -12.15 0.25
CA ALA A 43 0.91 -12.21 0.09
C ALA A 43 1.31 -13.50 -0.63
N PHE A 44 1.07 -13.57 -1.95
CA PHE A 44 1.38 -14.75 -2.76
C PHE A 44 2.60 -14.54 -3.69
N GLY A 45 3.01 -13.30 -3.93
CA GLY A 45 4.01 -12.97 -4.93
C GLY A 45 5.40 -13.40 -4.47
N GLN A 46 6.07 -14.27 -5.23
CA GLN A 46 7.44 -14.67 -4.95
C GLN A 46 8.46 -13.68 -5.51
N ILE A 47 8.07 -12.93 -6.54
CA ILE A 47 8.90 -11.94 -7.24
C ILE A 47 8.00 -10.74 -7.52
N GLN A 48 8.54 -9.54 -7.35
CA GLN A 48 7.87 -8.32 -7.76
C GLN A 48 7.81 -8.24 -9.29
N GLN A 49 6.61 -8.27 -9.87
CA GLN A 49 6.37 -8.00 -11.27
C GLN A 49 5.40 -6.82 -11.41
N THR A 50 5.13 -6.43 -12.65
CA THR A 50 4.36 -5.21 -12.96
C THR A 50 2.89 -5.29 -12.55
N TRP A 51 2.34 -6.49 -12.35
CA TRP A 51 0.97 -6.68 -11.87
C TRP A 51 0.85 -6.76 -10.35
N GLU A 52 1.96 -6.93 -9.62
CA GLU A 52 2.03 -6.75 -8.17
C GLU A 52 2.24 -5.28 -7.76
N SER A 53 2.27 -4.36 -8.73
CA SER A 53 2.47 -2.93 -8.46
C SER A 53 1.26 -2.29 -7.80
N LEU A 54 1.54 -1.59 -6.71
CA LEU A 54 0.56 -0.82 -5.94
C LEU A 54 0.93 0.66 -5.98
N THR A 55 -0.06 1.53 -5.83
CA THR A 55 0.12 2.98 -5.71
C THR A 55 -0.63 3.45 -4.49
N PHE A 56 0.04 4.24 -3.66
CA PHE A 56 -0.60 4.87 -2.51
C PHE A 56 -1.09 6.26 -2.95
N GLU A 57 -2.39 6.47 -2.86
CA GLU A 57 -3.04 7.75 -3.17
C GLU A 57 -3.50 8.39 -1.86
N SER A 58 -3.16 9.65 -1.63
CA SER A 58 -3.61 10.39 -0.45
C SER A 58 -5.13 10.57 -0.43
N ALA A 59 -5.76 10.31 0.71
CA ALA A 59 -7.18 10.53 0.93
C ALA A 59 -7.48 11.85 1.67
N ASN A 60 -6.53 12.35 2.48
CA ASN A 60 -6.74 13.51 3.35
C ASN A 60 -5.70 14.64 3.19
N ARG A 61 -4.76 14.50 2.26
CA ARG A 61 -3.73 15.52 1.93
C ARG A 61 -3.73 15.89 0.46
N LEU A 62 -3.08 17.03 0.18
CA LEU A 62 -2.81 17.47 -1.18
C LEU A 62 -1.90 16.47 -1.91
N LYS A 63 -2.17 16.28 -3.20
CA LYS A 63 -1.35 15.47 -4.09
C LYS A 63 0.08 16.06 -4.12
N GLY A 64 1.07 15.24 -3.80
CA GLY A 64 2.48 15.62 -3.77
C GLY A 64 3.11 15.74 -2.40
N ASP A 65 2.31 15.74 -1.34
CA ASP A 65 2.85 15.57 0.00
C ASP A 65 3.38 14.15 0.20
N SER A 66 4.50 14.05 0.91
CA SER A 66 4.96 12.76 1.42
C SER A 66 4.00 12.23 2.48
N PHE A 67 3.79 10.91 2.47
CA PHE A 67 2.97 10.22 3.46
C PHE A 67 3.63 10.24 4.83
N ARG A 68 2.84 10.31 5.90
CA ARG A 68 3.26 10.39 7.30
C ARG A 68 2.40 9.48 8.15
N ASN A 69 2.85 9.26 9.38
CA ASN A 69 2.04 8.57 10.37
C ASN A 69 0.67 9.25 10.53
N ASN A 70 -0.39 8.45 10.61
CA ASN A 70 -1.80 8.83 10.65
C ASN A 70 -2.39 9.44 9.37
N ASP A 71 -1.65 9.48 8.26
CA ASP A 71 -2.26 9.88 6.99
C ASP A 71 -3.25 8.80 6.51
N GLU A 72 -4.33 9.25 5.88
CA GLU A 72 -5.31 8.35 5.25
C GLU A 72 -4.97 8.19 3.78
N ILE A 73 -5.03 6.94 3.30
CA ILE A 73 -4.66 6.58 1.94
C ILE A 73 -5.68 5.64 1.31
N TYR A 74 -5.71 5.64 -0.02
CA TYR A 74 -6.21 4.55 -0.85
C TYR A 74 -5.01 3.75 -1.38
N ILE A 75 -5.15 2.43 -1.47
CA ILE A 75 -4.13 1.57 -2.09
C ILE A 75 -4.71 1.07 -3.40
N ARG A 76 -4.12 1.50 -4.51
CA ARG A 76 -4.59 1.22 -5.85
C ARG A 76 -3.69 0.19 -6.53
N THR A 77 -4.27 -0.77 -7.22
CA THR A 77 -3.55 -1.72 -8.07
C THR A 77 -3.22 -1.11 -9.43
N ASN A 78 -2.26 -1.70 -10.13
CA ASN A 78 -1.84 -1.24 -11.46
C ASN A 78 -3.00 -1.10 -12.47
N ASN A 79 -4.04 -1.92 -12.37
CA ASN A 79 -5.19 -1.94 -13.26
C ASN A 79 -6.35 -1.03 -12.81
N GLY A 80 -6.17 -0.25 -11.73
CA GLY A 80 -7.14 0.78 -11.33
C GLY A 80 -8.08 0.40 -10.20
N HIS A 81 -8.05 -0.84 -9.76
CA HIS A 81 -8.82 -1.29 -8.62
C HIS A 81 -8.24 -0.75 -7.32
N VAL A 82 -9.08 -0.66 -6.29
CA VAL A 82 -8.71 -0.13 -4.98
C VAL A 82 -8.91 -1.22 -3.94
N ILE A 83 -7.91 -1.42 -3.09
CA ILE A 83 -7.99 -2.34 -1.95
C ILE A 83 -9.10 -1.85 -1.01
N LYS A 84 -9.86 -2.79 -0.47
CA LYS A 84 -11.00 -2.56 0.40
C LYS A 84 -11.00 -3.57 1.55
N ALA A 85 -11.20 -3.08 2.76
CA ALA A 85 -11.54 -3.93 3.90
C ALA A 85 -13.07 -4.12 3.94
N ASN A 86 -13.53 -5.35 3.77
CA ASN A 86 -14.95 -5.66 3.73
C ASN A 86 -15.57 -5.66 5.13
N GLU A 87 -16.73 -5.00 5.27
CA GLU A 87 -17.47 -4.88 6.55
C GLU A 87 -17.94 -6.23 7.11
N TYR A 88 -18.37 -7.15 6.24
CA TYR A 88 -19.21 -8.28 6.67
C TYR A 88 -18.46 -9.61 6.82
N ASP A 89 -17.33 -9.79 6.16
CA ASP A 89 -16.64 -11.09 6.08
C ASP A 89 -15.19 -11.06 6.58
N ASN A 90 -14.75 -9.91 7.11
CA ASN A 90 -13.37 -9.69 7.56
C ASN A 90 -12.30 -9.96 6.49
N THR A 91 -12.67 -9.88 5.21
CA THR A 91 -11.73 -10.06 4.10
C THR A 91 -11.18 -8.75 3.59
N VAL A 92 -10.08 -8.84 2.85
CA VAL A 92 -9.53 -7.74 2.06
C VAL A 92 -9.51 -8.17 0.60
N ASP A 93 -10.11 -7.37 -0.27
CA ASP A 93 -10.12 -7.56 -1.71
C ASP A 93 -9.84 -6.25 -2.44
N SER A 94 -9.79 -6.29 -3.76
CA SER A 94 -9.75 -5.11 -4.61
C SER A 94 -10.78 -5.19 -5.74
N ARG A 95 -12.01 -5.64 -5.46
CA ARG A 95 -13.04 -5.78 -6.52
C ARG A 95 -13.69 -4.45 -6.92
N THR A 96 -13.32 -3.36 -6.28
CA THR A 96 -13.94 -2.04 -6.38
C THR A 96 -13.01 -1.03 -7.04
N HIS A 97 -13.60 0.02 -7.60
CA HIS A 97 -12.90 1.23 -8.06
C HIS A 97 -13.27 2.46 -7.22
N ASN A 98 -14.09 2.27 -6.20
CA ASN A 98 -14.59 3.34 -5.36
C ASN A 98 -13.50 3.82 -4.39
N ARG A 99 -13.67 5.07 -3.93
CA ARG A 99 -12.80 5.73 -2.95
C ARG A 99 -13.68 6.26 -1.82
N ILE A 100 -14.28 5.34 -1.06
CA ILE A 100 -15.18 5.68 0.05
C ILE A 100 -14.61 5.10 1.35
N THR A 101 -15.46 4.86 2.35
CA THR A 101 -15.02 4.53 3.70
C THR A 101 -14.23 3.23 3.79
N TRP A 102 -14.65 2.18 3.08
CA TRP A 102 -14.05 0.85 3.21
C TRP A 102 -12.75 0.67 2.43
N GLU A 103 -12.45 1.59 1.51
CA GLU A 103 -11.20 1.64 0.75
C GLU A 103 -10.15 2.57 1.37
N LYS A 104 -10.49 3.23 2.49
CA LYS A 104 -9.56 4.11 3.23
C LYS A 104 -8.80 3.32 4.29
N PHE A 105 -7.48 3.48 4.28
CA PHE A 105 -6.57 2.92 5.27
C PHE A 105 -5.75 4.04 5.92
N THR A 106 -5.32 3.81 7.15
CA THR A 106 -4.43 4.73 7.86
C THR A 106 -3.01 4.17 7.86
N ILE A 107 -2.03 5.01 7.58
CA ILE A 107 -0.62 4.66 7.75
C ILE A 107 -0.28 4.72 9.24
N GLU A 108 0.15 3.60 9.81
CA GLU A 108 0.70 3.54 11.15
C GLU A 108 2.18 3.17 11.07
N LYS A 109 3.06 4.07 11.51
CA LYS A 109 4.49 3.78 11.68
C LYS A 109 4.71 3.06 13.00
N LEU A 110 5.39 1.91 12.96
CA LEU A 110 5.65 1.12 14.17
C LEU A 110 6.79 1.69 15.02
N ASP A 111 7.73 2.40 14.38
CA ASP A 111 8.70 3.22 15.11
C ASP A 111 8.13 4.62 15.36
N TYR A 112 7.42 4.77 16.48
CA TYR A 112 6.80 6.04 16.88
C TYR A 112 7.79 7.19 17.09
N ASN A 113 9.09 6.91 17.24
CA ASN A 113 10.12 7.94 17.39
C ASN A 113 10.63 8.43 16.02
N SER A 114 10.30 7.72 14.93
CA SER A 114 10.66 8.15 13.58
C SER A 114 9.74 9.30 13.14
N GLN A 115 10.23 10.52 13.31
CA GLN A 115 9.61 11.70 12.72
C GLN A 115 9.85 11.71 11.22
N GLY A 116 8.86 12.15 10.44
CA GLY A 116 9.01 12.38 9.01
C GLY A 116 8.27 11.40 8.12
N CYS A 117 8.64 11.42 6.84
CA CYS A 117 7.95 10.79 5.74
C CYS A 117 8.00 9.26 5.80
N LEU A 118 7.02 8.60 5.20
CA LEU A 118 7.18 7.23 4.74
C LEU A 118 8.22 7.24 3.62
N GLU A 119 9.22 6.38 3.76
CA GLU A 119 10.33 6.21 2.84
C GLU A 119 10.47 4.74 2.49
N HIS A 120 11.26 4.43 1.46
CA HIS A 120 11.62 3.06 1.13
C HIS A 120 12.15 2.31 2.38
N GLY A 121 11.63 1.12 2.64
CA GLY A 121 11.99 0.31 3.82
C GLY A 121 11.38 0.74 5.16
N SER A 122 10.48 1.73 5.19
CA SER A 122 9.80 2.16 6.43
C SER A 122 8.89 1.08 7.02
N LYS A 123 9.08 0.74 8.31
CA LYS A 123 8.36 -0.34 9.02
C LYS A 123 7.13 0.12 9.80
#